data_AF-A0A381XP12-F1
#
_entry.id   AF-A0A381XP12-F1
#
_cell.length_a   1.000
_cell.length_b   1.000
_cell.length_c   1.000
_cell.angle_alpha   90.00
_cell.angle_beta   90.00
_cell.angle_gamma   90.00
#
_symmetry.space_group_name_H-M   'P 1'
#
loop_
_entity.id
_entity.type
_entity.pdbx_description
1 polymer ?
#
loop_
_entity_poly.entity_id
_entity_poly.type
_entity_poly.pdbx_seq_one_letter_code
_entity_poly.pdbx_strand_id
1 'polypeptide(L)'
;MLFSRFFVADPAGISSHQLVMNFSFNRAALAMLMTVSVLVATSRADAAPDISSSEYSLNTYLEGIRVAPAWEAGLLGSGVVVADLDTGILSTHVDILGTVVEGGYDFVNDDDEPHDDDDSVTDGHGTASAGIIVGNWNATGIGGIAPSARVLPIKIADMNAQTT
;
A
#
# COMPACT_ATOMS: atom_id res chain seq x y z
N MET A 1 -3.96 -48.04 -5.98
CA MET A 1 -5.25 -48.05 -5.24
C MET A 1 -4.91 -47.86 -3.77
N LEU A 2 -5.01 -46.62 -3.27
CA LEU A 2 -4.66 -46.30 -1.90
C LEU A 2 -5.96 -45.96 -1.16
N PHE A 3 -6.37 -46.83 -0.25
CA PHE A 3 -7.55 -46.63 0.60
C PHE A 3 -7.11 -45.90 1.86
N SER A 4 -7.36 -44.61 1.97
CA SER A 4 -7.22 -43.89 3.24
C SER A 4 -8.55 -43.94 3.98
N ARG A 5 -8.63 -44.79 5.01
CA ARG A 5 -9.75 -44.88 5.94
C ARG A 5 -9.60 -43.80 7.01
N PHE A 6 -10.56 -42.89 7.13
CA PHE A 6 -10.67 -42.02 8.29
C PHE A 6 -11.43 -42.74 9.41
N PHE A 7 -10.82 -42.81 10.59
CA PHE A 7 -11.43 -43.30 11.82
C PHE A 7 -11.83 -42.07 12.64
N VAL A 8 -13.13 -41.84 12.85
CA VAL A 8 -13.62 -40.92 13.89
C VAL A 8 -14.13 -41.79 15.02
N ALA A 9 -13.47 -41.72 16.17
CA ALA A 9 -13.94 -42.35 17.39
C ALA A 9 -14.90 -41.38 18.11
N ASP A 10 -16.19 -41.70 18.07
CA ASP A 10 -17.25 -41.10 18.89
C ASP A 10 -17.44 -41.98 20.15
N PRO A 11 -17.51 -41.41 21.38
CA PRO A 11 -17.54 -42.18 22.62
C PRO A 11 -18.91 -42.78 23.00
N ALA A 12 -19.89 -42.87 22.10
CA ALA A 12 -21.15 -43.59 22.37
C ALA A 12 -21.33 -44.76 21.38
N GLY A 13 -21.29 -45.98 21.91
CA GLY A 13 -21.42 -47.20 21.12
C GLY A 13 -22.79 -47.42 20.47
N ILE A 14 -22.80 -48.46 19.63
CA ILE A 14 -23.92 -49.26 19.12
C ILE A 14 -24.35 -48.96 17.65
N SER A 15 -23.75 -49.78 16.78
CA SER A 15 -24.21 -50.36 15.51
C SER A 15 -25.65 -50.06 15.03
N SER A 16 -25.81 -49.71 13.74
CA SER A 16 -26.28 -50.65 12.71
C SER A 16 -26.51 -50.01 11.33
N HIS A 17 -25.90 -50.64 10.31
CA HIS A 17 -26.38 -50.96 8.95
C HIS A 17 -27.31 -49.99 8.18
N GLN A 18 -27.18 -49.70 6.88
CA GLN A 18 -26.29 -49.97 5.74
C GLN A 18 -26.93 -49.14 4.61
N LEU A 19 -26.17 -48.46 3.74
CA LEU A 19 -26.55 -48.42 2.32
C LEU A 19 -25.31 -48.20 1.46
N VAL A 20 -24.84 -49.30 0.87
CA VAL A 20 -23.83 -49.28 -0.19
C VAL A 20 -24.53 -48.81 -1.45
N MET A 21 -24.16 -47.65 -1.98
CA MET A 21 -24.49 -47.24 -3.34
C MET A 21 -23.18 -47.18 -4.13
N ASN A 22 -22.96 -48.20 -4.96
CA ASN A 22 -21.87 -48.23 -5.93
C ASN A 22 -22.20 -47.27 -7.07
N PHE A 23 -21.48 -46.15 -7.16
CA PHE A 23 -21.50 -45.31 -8.35
C PHE A 23 -20.44 -45.78 -9.34
N SER A 24 -20.88 -46.37 -10.46
CA SER A 24 -20.05 -46.61 -11.64
C SER A 24 -19.83 -45.28 -12.37
N PHE A 25 -18.60 -44.76 -12.36
CA PHE A 25 -18.24 -43.60 -13.19
C PHE A 25 -17.81 -44.07 -14.59
N ASN A 26 -18.62 -43.72 -15.60
CA ASN A 26 -18.27 -43.88 -17.02
C ASN A 26 -17.03 -43.03 -17.35
N ARG A 27 -16.13 -43.55 -18.20
CA ARG A 27 -14.85 -42.92 -18.62
C ARG A 27 -14.98 -41.59 -19.39
N ALA A 28 -16.16 -40.98 -19.44
CA ALA A 28 -16.45 -39.76 -20.19
C ALA A 28 -16.51 -38.47 -19.33
N ALA A 29 -16.20 -38.54 -18.03
CA ALA A 29 -16.20 -37.37 -17.13
C ALA A 29 -14.78 -36.84 -16.81
N LEU A 30 -13.81 -37.08 -17.69
CA LEU A 30 -12.44 -36.55 -17.56
C LEU A 30 -12.32 -35.20 -18.28
N ALA A 31 -13.24 -34.28 -17.99
CA ALA A 31 -13.22 -32.92 -18.49
C ALA A 31 -13.86 -32.00 -17.44
N MET A 32 -13.14 -31.75 -16.35
CA MET A 32 -13.50 -30.69 -15.42
C MET A 32 -12.25 -30.01 -14.87
N LEU A 33 -12.02 -28.81 -15.40
CA LEU A 33 -11.42 -27.66 -14.74
C LEU A 33 -10.04 -27.87 -14.09
N MET A 34 -8.98 -27.82 -14.91
CA MET A 34 -7.83 -27.02 -14.49
C MET A 34 -8.30 -25.57 -14.48
N THR A 35 -8.59 -25.03 -13.30
CA THR A 35 -8.79 -23.59 -13.14
C THR A 35 -7.48 -22.90 -13.47
N VAL A 36 -7.41 -22.29 -14.66
CA VAL A 36 -6.43 -21.25 -14.92
C VAL A 36 -6.81 -20.09 -14.01
N SER A 37 -6.16 -19.99 -12.86
CA SER A 37 -6.19 -18.76 -12.06
C SER A 37 -5.40 -17.72 -12.85
N VAL A 38 -6.07 -17.07 -13.82
CA VAL A 38 -5.56 -15.82 -14.37
C VAL A 38 -5.64 -14.82 -13.23
N LEU A 39 -4.51 -14.57 -12.57
CA LEU A 39 -4.34 -13.39 -11.74
C LEU A 39 -4.37 -12.21 -12.70
N VAL A 40 -5.57 -11.68 -12.97
CA VAL A 40 -5.70 -10.36 -13.57
C VAL A 40 -5.22 -9.40 -12.50
N ALA A 41 -3.93 -9.04 -12.55
CA ALA A 41 -3.45 -7.85 -11.89
C ALA A 41 -4.21 -6.69 -12.53
N THR A 42 -5.30 -6.26 -11.91
CA THR A 42 -5.91 -4.98 -12.26
C THR A 42 -4.90 -3.94 -11.83
N SER A 43 -4.00 -3.53 -12.72
CA SER A 43 -3.30 -2.27 -12.54
C SER A 43 -4.40 -1.22 -12.54
N ARG A 44 -4.82 -0.76 -11.37
CA ARG A 44 -5.51 0.51 -11.29
C ARG A 44 -4.48 1.50 -11.85
N ALA A 45 -4.73 2.00 -13.05
CA ALA A 45 -4.15 3.28 -13.40
C ALA A 45 -4.70 4.23 -12.34
N ASP A 46 -3.84 4.70 -11.44
CA ASP A 46 -4.25 5.73 -10.51
C ASP A 46 -4.85 6.86 -11.33
N ALA A 47 -6.07 7.25 -10.96
CA ALA A 47 -6.71 8.37 -11.62
C ALA A 47 -5.83 9.60 -11.39
N ALA A 48 -5.57 10.36 -12.45
CA ALA A 48 -4.87 11.62 -12.32
C ALA A 48 -5.61 12.53 -11.32
N PRO A 49 -4.89 13.32 -10.52
CA PRO A 49 -5.50 14.33 -9.65
C PRO A 49 -6.49 15.24 -10.37
N ASP A 50 -7.59 15.57 -9.70
CA ASP A 50 -8.61 16.48 -10.22
C ASP A 50 -8.18 17.95 -10.03
N ILE A 51 -7.80 18.61 -11.13
CA ILE A 51 -7.40 20.03 -11.14
C ILE A 51 -8.56 20.99 -10.81
N SER A 52 -9.81 20.52 -10.83
CA SER A 52 -10.99 21.30 -10.45
C SER A 52 -11.34 21.18 -8.96
N SER A 53 -10.60 20.36 -8.21
CA SER A 53 -10.82 20.13 -6.78
C SER A 53 -10.44 21.32 -5.90
N SER A 54 -11.01 21.37 -4.70
CA SER A 54 -10.58 22.31 -3.65
C SER A 54 -9.13 22.05 -3.23
N GLU A 55 -8.72 20.79 -3.21
CA GLU A 55 -7.36 20.37 -2.84
C GLU A 55 -6.32 20.96 -3.82
N TYR A 56 -6.59 20.93 -5.13
CA TYR A 56 -5.73 21.58 -6.12
C TYR A 56 -5.71 23.11 -5.97
N SER A 57 -6.89 23.72 -5.86
CA SER A 57 -7.02 25.19 -5.82
C SER A 57 -6.45 25.84 -4.56
N LEU A 58 -6.40 25.12 -3.44
CA LEU A 58 -5.75 25.60 -2.20
C LEU A 58 -4.22 25.45 -2.25
N ASN A 59 -3.70 24.53 -3.06
CA ASN A 59 -2.28 24.27 -3.24
C ASN A 59 -1.72 25.01 -4.47
N THR A 60 -1.69 26.34 -4.40
CA THR A 60 -1.37 27.24 -5.54
C THR A 60 0.00 26.99 -6.20
N TYR A 61 0.94 26.36 -5.50
CA TYR A 61 2.24 25.98 -6.06
C TYR A 61 2.12 24.95 -7.20
N LEU A 62 1.08 24.12 -7.22
CA LEU A 62 0.84 23.11 -8.25
C LEU A 62 0.60 23.75 -9.63
N GLU A 63 -0.15 24.86 -9.66
CA GLU A 63 -0.32 25.68 -10.86
C GLU A 63 1.00 26.39 -11.20
N GLY A 64 1.72 26.91 -10.20
CA GLY A 64 2.99 27.61 -10.37
C GLY A 64 4.06 26.78 -11.08
N ILE A 65 4.14 25.47 -10.77
CA ILE A 65 5.06 24.53 -11.45
C ILE A 65 4.49 23.93 -12.74
N ARG A 66 3.24 24.27 -13.09
CA ARG A 66 2.50 23.75 -14.24
C ARG A 66 2.45 22.21 -14.27
N VAL A 67 2.00 21.60 -13.17
CA VAL A 67 1.98 20.13 -13.02
C VAL A 67 0.92 19.44 -13.89
N ALA A 68 -0.20 20.11 -14.18
CA ALA A 68 -1.37 19.50 -14.83
C ALA A 68 -1.07 18.74 -16.15
N PRO A 69 -0.26 19.26 -17.10
CA PRO A 69 0.08 18.51 -18.31
C PRO A 69 0.80 17.19 -18.06
N ALA A 70 1.58 17.08 -16.97
CA ALA A 70 2.23 15.83 -16.60
C ALA A 70 1.19 14.80 -16.12
N TRP A 71 0.26 15.23 -15.28
CA TRP A 71 -0.84 14.39 -14.80
C TRP A 71 -1.79 13.97 -15.93
N GLU A 72 -2.13 14.87 -16.85
CA GLU A 72 -2.93 14.58 -18.06
C GLU A 72 -2.24 13.53 -18.95
N ALA A 73 -0.90 13.52 -18.96
CA ALA A 73 -0.10 12.51 -19.65
C ALA A 73 0.08 11.20 -18.85
N GLY A 74 -0.53 11.08 -17.65
CA GLY A 74 -0.42 9.92 -16.77
C GLY A 74 0.92 9.80 -16.03
N LEU A 75 1.70 10.87 -15.96
CA LEU A 75 2.99 10.91 -15.27
C LEU A 75 2.76 11.26 -13.79
N LEU A 76 2.47 10.23 -12.99
CA LEU A 76 2.15 10.36 -11.56
C LEU A 76 3.28 9.91 -10.62
N GLY A 77 4.44 9.49 -11.16
CA GLY A 77 5.58 9.03 -10.38
C GLY A 77 5.64 7.53 -10.08
N SER A 78 4.76 6.73 -10.70
CA SER A 78 4.76 5.27 -10.50
C SER A 78 6.13 4.63 -10.76
N GLY A 79 6.59 3.81 -9.81
CA GLY A 79 7.88 3.12 -9.86
C GLY A 79 9.09 3.97 -9.43
N VAL A 80 8.88 5.23 -9.02
CA VAL A 80 9.91 6.10 -8.47
C VAL A 80 9.89 6.02 -6.94
N VAL A 81 11.07 5.91 -6.34
CA VAL A 81 11.30 6.08 -4.90
C VAL A 81 12.11 7.36 -4.71
N VAL A 82 11.63 8.27 -3.87
CA VAL A 82 12.30 9.51 -3.49
C VAL A 82 12.85 9.35 -2.09
N ALA A 83 14.15 9.52 -1.90
CA ALA A 83 14.72 9.59 -0.56
C ALA A 83 14.47 10.99 0.02
N ASP A 84 13.79 11.04 1.17
CA ASP A 84 13.48 12.28 1.88
C ASP A 84 14.42 12.43 3.07
N LEU A 85 15.35 13.38 2.97
CA LEU A 85 16.42 13.61 3.94
C LEU A 85 16.03 14.76 4.86
N ASP A 86 15.36 14.46 5.96
CA ASP A 86 14.70 15.47 6.80
C ASP A 86 14.61 15.04 8.28
N THR A 87 13.60 15.51 9.03
CA THR A 87 13.38 15.22 10.46
C THR A 87 12.77 13.85 10.76
N GLY A 88 12.52 13.06 9.71
CA GLY A 88 11.74 11.82 9.79
C GLY A 88 10.33 11.99 9.23
N ILE A 89 9.58 10.89 9.16
CA ILE A 89 8.22 10.87 8.60
C ILE A 89 7.25 10.15 9.55
N LEU A 90 6.08 10.73 9.77
CA LEU A 90 4.92 10.07 10.37
C LEU A 90 4.19 9.23 9.30
N SER A 91 4.60 7.97 9.12
CA SER A 91 4.08 7.11 8.05
C SER A 91 2.58 6.76 8.17
N THR A 92 1.97 7.04 9.31
CA THR A 92 0.53 6.84 9.59
C THR A 92 -0.31 8.07 9.25
N HIS A 93 0.30 9.19 8.83
CA HIS A 93 -0.41 10.40 8.45
C HIS A 93 -1.37 10.13 7.27
N VAL A 94 -2.60 10.65 7.38
CA VAL A 94 -3.70 10.36 6.45
C VAL A 94 -3.35 10.65 4.98
N ASP A 95 -2.59 11.71 4.74
CA ASP A 95 -2.20 12.10 3.38
C ASP A 95 -1.01 11.31 2.83
N ILE A 96 -0.28 10.52 3.61
CA ILE A 96 0.85 9.71 3.08
C ILE A 96 0.76 8.24 3.47
N LEU A 97 -0.39 7.81 3.97
CA LEU A 97 -0.63 6.42 4.34
C LEU A 97 -0.37 5.50 3.15
N GLY A 98 0.55 4.54 3.33
CA GLY A 98 0.91 3.55 2.32
C GLY A 98 1.90 4.03 1.25
N THR A 99 2.40 5.26 1.32
CA THR A 99 3.37 5.79 0.34
C THR A 99 4.83 5.66 0.81
N VAL A 100 5.06 5.46 2.11
CA VAL A 100 6.39 5.23 2.70
C VAL A 100 6.88 3.80 2.40
N VAL A 101 8.13 3.63 1.99
CA VAL A 101 8.77 2.31 1.81
C VAL A 101 9.67 1.96 2.98
N GLU A 102 9.85 0.66 3.21
CA GLU A 102 10.79 0.13 4.20
C GLU A 102 12.25 0.36 3.79
N GLY A 103 13.16 0.27 4.76
CA GLY A 103 14.61 0.40 4.56
C GLY A 103 15.17 1.81 4.73
N GLY A 104 14.38 2.71 5.33
CA GLY A 104 14.87 4.01 5.79
C GLY A 104 15.77 3.90 7.03
N TYR A 105 16.39 5.00 7.43
CA TYR A 105 17.35 5.00 8.55
C TYR A 105 17.36 6.32 9.30
N ASP A 106 17.49 6.25 10.62
CA ASP A 106 17.64 7.40 11.51
C ASP A 106 19.10 7.60 11.92
N PHE A 107 19.75 8.59 11.32
CA PHE A 107 21.13 8.96 11.66
C PHE A 107 21.24 9.76 12.96
N VAL A 108 20.12 10.30 13.48
CA VAL A 108 20.08 11.05 14.74
C VAL A 108 20.10 10.08 15.93
N ASN A 109 19.32 9.00 15.85
CA ASN A 109 19.20 8.00 16.91
C ASN A 109 19.97 6.69 16.67
N ASP A 110 20.58 6.53 15.49
CA ASP A 110 21.38 5.36 15.08
C ASP A 110 20.55 4.05 15.02
N ASP A 111 19.34 4.13 14.46
CA ASP A 111 18.40 3.01 14.33
C ASP A 111 17.67 2.96 12.97
N ASP A 112 16.88 1.91 12.75
CA ASP A 112 16.13 1.68 11.50
C ASP A 112 14.72 2.31 11.56
N GLU A 113 14.49 3.23 12.51
CA GLU A 113 13.21 3.88 12.79
C GLU A 113 13.25 5.38 12.48
N PRO A 114 13.27 5.79 11.19
CA PRO A 114 13.32 7.20 10.75
C PRO A 114 11.97 7.92 10.90
N HIS A 115 11.34 7.74 12.04
CA HIS A 115 10.10 8.37 12.42
C HIS A 115 10.37 9.82 12.84
N ASP A 116 9.40 10.69 12.55
CA ASP A 116 9.41 12.04 13.09
C ASP A 116 9.34 11.99 14.62
N ASP A 117 9.96 12.95 15.30
CA ASP A 117 9.97 12.96 16.78
C ASP A 117 8.61 13.41 17.37
N ASP A 118 7.75 13.96 16.52
CA ASP A 118 6.41 14.41 16.86
C ASP A 118 5.35 13.62 16.05
N ASP A 119 4.39 13.05 16.75
CA ASP A 119 3.21 12.38 16.18
C ASP A 119 2.14 13.37 15.70
N SER A 120 2.38 14.68 15.86
CA SER A 120 1.51 15.73 15.38
C SER A 120 1.33 15.63 13.86
N VAL A 121 0.07 15.64 13.45
CA VAL A 121 -0.29 15.65 12.03
C VAL A 121 0.02 16.99 11.34
N THR A 122 0.48 18.01 12.08
CA THR A 122 0.75 19.35 11.52
C THR A 122 2.17 19.87 11.71
N ASP A 123 2.97 19.28 12.59
CA ASP A 123 4.20 19.91 13.07
C ASP A 123 5.50 19.22 12.59
N GLY A 124 5.38 18.09 11.89
CA GLY A 124 6.52 17.37 11.31
C GLY A 124 7.01 17.97 10.00
N HIS A 125 8.26 18.44 9.95
CA HIS A 125 8.84 19.06 8.75
C HIS A 125 9.04 18.03 7.63
N GLY A 126 9.65 16.88 7.92
CA GLY A 126 9.80 15.78 6.97
C GLY A 126 8.46 15.20 6.52
N THR A 127 7.50 15.07 7.45
CA THR A 127 6.13 14.65 7.10
C THR A 127 5.46 15.63 6.13
N ALA A 128 5.61 16.95 6.34
CA ALA A 128 5.08 17.97 5.44
C ALA A 128 5.79 17.95 4.07
N SER A 129 7.11 17.78 4.05
CA SER A 129 7.92 17.58 2.83
C SER A 129 7.40 16.39 2.02
N ALA A 130 7.25 15.24 2.67
CA ALA A 130 6.71 14.02 2.06
C ALA A 130 5.30 14.23 1.52
N GLY A 131 4.44 14.98 2.21
CA GLY A 131 3.10 15.34 1.73
C GLY A 131 3.13 16.11 0.40
N ILE A 132 4.07 17.05 0.22
CA ILE A 132 4.24 17.77 -1.05
C ILE A 132 4.68 16.82 -2.18
N ILE A 133 5.52 15.82 -1.87
CA ILE A 133 6.04 14.88 -2.86
C ILE A 133 4.97 13.85 -3.25
N VAL A 134 4.43 13.11 -2.27
CA VAL A 134 3.61 11.89 -2.47
C VAL A 134 2.25 11.93 -1.77
N GLY A 135 1.77 13.11 -1.35
CA GLY A 135 0.45 13.27 -0.76
C GLY A 135 -0.66 12.61 -1.58
N ASN A 136 -1.50 11.83 -0.91
CA ASN A 136 -2.66 11.16 -1.43
C ASN A 136 -3.74 12.19 -1.75
N TRP A 137 -4.28 12.14 -2.96
CA TRP A 137 -5.44 12.94 -3.36
C TRP A 137 -6.73 12.34 -2.81
N ASN A 138 -6.98 12.59 -1.52
CA ASN A 138 -8.03 11.94 -0.71
C ASN A 138 -9.13 12.93 -0.26
N ALA A 139 -9.13 14.16 -0.80
CA ALA A 139 -10.02 15.27 -0.42
C ALA A 139 -9.82 15.82 1.00
N THR A 140 -8.68 15.52 1.63
CA THR A 140 -8.24 16.04 2.92
C THR A 140 -6.84 16.64 2.76
N GLY A 141 -6.51 17.65 3.57
CA GLY A 141 -5.16 18.21 3.63
C GLY A 141 -4.61 18.66 2.27
N ILE A 142 -3.51 18.06 1.84
CA ILE A 142 -2.84 18.37 0.57
C ILE A 142 -2.61 17.13 -0.30
N GLY A 143 -2.60 17.36 -1.61
CA GLY A 143 -2.25 16.35 -2.60
C GLY A 143 -0.85 16.56 -3.15
N GLY A 144 -0.08 15.48 -3.28
CA GLY A 144 1.30 15.51 -3.71
C GLY A 144 1.47 15.71 -5.21
N ILE A 145 2.66 16.13 -5.61
CA ILE A 145 3.07 16.33 -7.00
C ILE A 145 3.15 14.99 -7.76
N ALA A 146 3.67 13.95 -7.10
CA ALA A 146 3.89 12.62 -7.64
C ALA A 146 3.18 11.57 -6.77
N PRO A 147 1.84 11.53 -6.77
CA PRO A 147 1.06 10.73 -5.80
C PRO A 147 1.23 9.22 -5.96
N SER A 148 1.72 8.73 -7.10
CA SER A 148 2.02 7.31 -7.30
C SER A 148 3.50 6.95 -7.05
N ALA A 149 4.34 7.93 -6.70
CA ALA A 149 5.69 7.66 -6.22
C ALA A 149 5.67 7.15 -4.78
N ARG A 150 6.84 6.74 -4.29
CA ARG A 150 7.06 6.29 -2.92
C ARG A 150 8.16 7.11 -2.27
N VAL A 151 8.13 7.23 -0.94
CA VAL A 151 9.17 7.94 -0.18
C VAL A 151 9.95 6.99 0.72
N LEU A 152 11.27 7.14 0.72
CA LEU A 152 12.20 6.48 1.62
C LEU A 152 12.67 7.51 2.66
N PRO A 153 12.26 7.40 3.94
CA PRO A 153 12.64 8.34 4.97
C PRO A 153 14.11 8.14 5.38
N ILE A 154 14.88 9.22 5.38
CA ILE A 154 16.25 9.26 5.86
C ILE A 154 16.34 10.40 6.87
N LYS A 155 16.28 10.08 8.15
CA LYS A 155 16.27 11.09 9.20
C LYS A 155 17.69 11.56 9.50
N ILE A 156 17.94 12.85 9.32
CA ILE A 156 19.26 13.47 9.47
C ILE A 156 19.27 14.68 10.42
N ALA A 157 18.10 15.10 10.88
CA ALA A 157 17.93 16.19 11.83
C ALA A 157 16.83 15.86 12.85
N ASP A 158 16.93 16.45 14.03
CA ASP A 158 15.84 16.42 15.02
C ASP A 158 14.82 17.55 14.78
N MET A 159 13.74 17.58 15.57
CA MET A 159 12.73 18.67 15.54
C MET A 159 13.30 20.09 15.77
N ASN A 160 14.54 20.23 16.24
CA ASN A 160 15.23 21.50 16.48
C ASN A 160 16.26 21.84 15.39
N ALA A 161 16.24 21.11 14.26
CA ALA A 161 17.20 21.19 13.18
C ALA A 161 18.66 20.97 13.63
N GLN A 162 18.86 20.21 14.71
CA GLN A 162 20.19 19.76 15.12
C GLN A 162 20.57 18.54 14.28
N THR A 163 21.76 18.58 13.71
CA THR A 163 22.38 17.47 12.97
C THR A 163 23.50 16.89 13.81
N THR A 164 23.75 15.58 13.69
CA THR A 164 24.88 14.88 14.33
C THR A 164 26.22 15.25 13.73
#